data_AF-A0A8H4BCR1-F1
#
_entry.id   AF-A0A8H4BCR1-F1
#
_cell.length_a   1.000
_cell.length_b   1.000
_cell.length_c   1.000
_cell.angle_alpha   90.00
_cell.angle_beta   90.00
_cell.angle_gamma   90.00
#
_symmetry.space_group_name_H-M   'P 1'
#
loop_
_entity.id
_entity.type
_entity.pdbx_description
1 polymer ?
#
loop_
_entity_poly.entity_id
_entity_poly.type
_entity_poly.pdbx_seq_one_letter_code
_entity_poly.pdbx_strand_id
1 'polypeptide(L)'
;MYSLQQQHQNQASHRSQQQQQQQQQQQVNTVPRTYYEVDRDNQGAYILPVEIDSWTVVDLGTVIYDRPAYHNQRYIYPANYTVRKWYRSMIDPKSDTQYTCRILENGREPKFEVTADDCPMTYSGPTPTTVWTIIVRRAFAIRNQEYGHNPVGPDFFGLRKNTIAKMIQDLPNASKCSQYVWQTFEPARFNKPGRNRRRADSTLPGSLLGGVNYGLTSSRLIHNTNLRPTQHSYRGGTMPSSPPTQQQTYENNNESSSPPTSNAATAEKDEAKSPHLNQRESRPIETV
;
A
#
# COMPACT_ATOMS: atom_id res chain seq x y z
N MET A 1 35.37 -32.21 -38.46
CA MET A 1 34.00 -32.19 -37.89
C MET A 1 34.00 -32.49 -36.40
N TYR A 2 34.45 -33.67 -35.93
CA TYR A 2 34.34 -34.11 -34.52
C TYR A 2 34.70 -33.09 -33.42
N SER A 3 35.75 -32.27 -33.58
CA SER A 3 36.19 -31.29 -32.57
C SER A 3 35.15 -30.22 -32.23
N LEU A 4 34.44 -29.69 -33.24
CA LEU A 4 33.40 -28.66 -33.04
C LEU A 4 32.22 -29.20 -32.23
N GLN A 5 31.89 -30.48 -32.35
CA GLN A 5 30.75 -31.07 -31.65
C GLN A 5 31.05 -31.31 -30.17
N GLN A 6 32.28 -31.71 -29.82
CA GLN A 6 32.73 -31.76 -28.42
C GLN A 6 32.75 -30.38 -27.76
N GLN A 7 33.15 -29.32 -28.47
CA GLN A 7 33.12 -27.95 -27.93
C GLN A 7 31.68 -27.51 -27.57
N HIS A 8 30.70 -27.78 -28.44
CA HIS A 8 29.29 -27.48 -28.15
C HIS A 8 28.74 -28.31 -26.97
N GLN A 9 29.06 -29.61 -26.88
CA GLN A 9 28.66 -30.44 -25.75
C GLN A 9 29.28 -29.96 -24.42
N ASN A 10 30.55 -29.56 -24.42
CA ASN A 10 31.21 -29.03 -23.24
C ASN A 10 30.61 -27.69 -22.80
N GLN A 11 30.33 -26.77 -23.73
CA GLN A 11 29.66 -25.50 -23.41
C GLN A 11 28.23 -25.71 -22.87
N ALA A 12 27.44 -26.61 -23.48
CA ALA A 12 26.10 -26.96 -23.00
C ALA A 12 26.15 -27.56 -21.58
N SER A 13 27.13 -28.42 -21.30
CA SER A 13 27.33 -29.04 -19.98
C SER A 13 27.70 -28.01 -18.91
N HIS A 14 28.65 -27.10 -19.21
CA HIS A 14 29.03 -26.02 -18.29
C HIS A 14 27.87 -25.06 -18.02
N ARG A 15 27.08 -24.70 -19.04
CA ARG A 15 25.91 -23.83 -18.88
C ARG A 15 24.81 -24.48 -18.04
N SER A 16 24.62 -25.79 -18.18
CA SER A 16 23.70 -26.59 -17.37
C SER A 16 24.14 -26.63 -15.90
N GLN A 17 25.43 -26.87 -15.63
CA GLN A 17 25.98 -26.89 -14.28
C GLN A 17 25.93 -25.51 -13.61
N GLN A 18 26.21 -24.43 -14.33
CA GLN A 18 26.06 -23.06 -13.82
C GLN A 18 24.59 -22.72 -13.47
N GLN A 19 23.62 -23.16 -14.28
CA GLN A 19 22.20 -22.98 -13.95
C GLN A 19 21.78 -23.79 -12.71
N GLN A 20 22.27 -25.02 -12.54
CA GLN A 20 22.01 -25.81 -11.33
C GLN A 20 22.66 -25.20 -10.08
N GLN A 21 23.89 -24.68 -10.17
CA GLN A 21 24.53 -23.99 -9.05
C GLN A 21 23.81 -22.69 -8.67
N GLN A 22 23.31 -21.91 -9.64
CA GLN A 22 22.49 -20.73 -9.35
C GLN A 22 21.16 -21.07 -8.67
N GLN A 23 20.53 -22.20 -9.02
CA GLN A 23 19.31 -22.67 -8.35
C GLN A 23 19.55 -23.12 -6.90
N GLN A 24 20.74 -23.65 -6.57
CA GLN A 24 21.06 -24.07 -5.20
C GLN A 24 21.44 -22.91 -4.27
N GLN A 25 21.93 -21.78 -4.80
CA GLN A 25 22.47 -20.68 -3.99
C GLN A 25 21.41 -19.79 -3.29
N GLN A 26 20.10 -19.98 -3.54
CA GLN A 26 19.06 -19.06 -3.05
C GLN A 26 18.42 -19.46 -1.70
N GLN A 27 18.85 -20.56 -1.07
CA GLN A 27 18.47 -20.88 0.32
C GLN A 27 19.27 -20.03 1.34
N VAL A 28 19.03 -18.72 1.33
CA VAL A 28 19.44 -17.83 2.41
C VAL A 28 18.68 -18.25 3.67
N ASN A 29 19.36 -18.45 4.79
CA ASN A 29 18.74 -18.76 6.08
C ASN A 29 17.86 -17.59 6.55
N THR A 30 16.59 -17.62 6.18
CA THR A 30 15.57 -16.65 6.62
C THR A 30 15.02 -17.06 7.99
N VAL A 31 14.77 -16.09 8.86
CA VAL A 31 14.17 -16.33 10.18
C VAL A 31 12.78 -16.98 9.98
N PRO A 32 12.50 -18.15 10.56
CA PRO A 32 11.25 -18.87 10.33
C PRO A 32 10.00 -18.03 10.62
N ARG A 33 9.07 -18.03 9.66
CA ARG A 33 7.86 -17.20 9.67
C ARG A 33 6.65 -18.06 10.06
N THR A 34 6.10 -17.83 11.24
CA THR A 34 4.92 -18.58 11.70
C THR A 34 3.70 -18.28 10.85
N TYR A 35 3.00 -19.29 10.34
CA TYR A 35 1.73 -19.18 9.61
C TYR A 35 0.63 -20.02 10.29
N TYR A 36 -0.64 -19.73 9.99
CA TYR A 36 -1.77 -20.62 10.35
C TYR A 36 -2.17 -21.44 9.13
N GLU A 37 -2.53 -22.71 9.33
CA GLU A 37 -3.08 -23.53 8.25
C GLU A 37 -4.38 -22.94 7.69
N VAL A 38 -4.60 -23.18 6.40
CA VAL A 38 -5.78 -22.78 5.64
C VAL A 38 -6.26 -23.99 4.87
N ASP A 39 -7.56 -24.25 4.93
CA ASP A 39 -8.16 -25.44 4.33
C ASP A 39 -7.93 -25.51 2.82
N ARG A 40 -7.79 -26.74 2.32
CA ARG A 40 -7.57 -27.04 0.91
C ARG A 40 -8.64 -27.99 0.39
N ASP A 41 -8.89 -27.91 -0.90
CA ASP A 41 -9.76 -28.84 -1.61
C ASP A 41 -9.06 -30.18 -1.90
N ASN A 42 -9.81 -31.10 -2.52
CA ASN A 42 -9.30 -32.43 -2.90
C ASN A 42 -8.19 -32.39 -3.99
N GLN A 43 -7.91 -31.23 -4.58
CA GLN A 43 -6.81 -31.01 -5.54
C GLN A 43 -5.59 -30.33 -4.90
N GLY A 44 -5.67 -30.00 -3.59
CA GLY A 44 -4.61 -29.30 -2.86
C GLY A 44 -4.59 -27.79 -3.07
N ALA A 45 -5.57 -27.22 -3.78
CA ALA A 45 -5.75 -25.78 -3.91
C ALA A 45 -6.39 -25.21 -2.63
N TYR A 46 -6.05 -23.97 -2.27
CA TYR A 46 -6.64 -23.32 -1.10
C TYR A 46 -8.13 -23.01 -1.32
N ILE A 47 -8.96 -23.28 -0.31
CA ILE A 47 -10.38 -22.92 -0.35
C ILE A 47 -10.50 -21.40 -0.15
N LEU A 48 -11.08 -20.72 -1.14
CA LEU A 48 -11.29 -19.27 -1.16
C LEU A 48 -12.79 -18.95 -1.35
N PRO A 49 -13.27 -17.80 -0.83
CA PRO A 49 -12.53 -16.79 -0.07
C PRO A 49 -12.26 -17.18 1.38
N VAL A 50 -11.17 -16.68 1.97
CA VAL A 50 -10.78 -16.94 3.37
C VAL A 50 -10.36 -15.68 4.12
N GLU A 51 -10.73 -15.54 5.40
CA GLU A 51 -10.26 -14.46 6.26
C GLU A 51 -8.92 -14.77 6.94
N ILE A 52 -7.96 -13.84 6.86
CA ILE A 52 -6.64 -13.91 7.49
C ILE A 52 -6.36 -12.56 8.16
N ASP A 53 -6.33 -12.54 9.50
CA ASP A 53 -6.33 -11.35 10.36
C ASP A 53 -7.45 -10.34 10.04
N SER A 54 -7.21 -9.44 9.08
CA SER A 54 -8.08 -8.34 8.65
C SER A 54 -8.12 -8.18 7.12
N TRP A 55 -7.74 -9.25 6.42
CA TRP A 55 -7.79 -9.43 4.98
C TRP A 55 -8.75 -10.57 4.66
N THR A 56 -9.54 -10.43 3.61
CA THR A 56 -10.22 -11.55 2.97
C THR A 56 -9.45 -11.85 1.68
N VAL A 57 -8.79 -13.00 1.58
CA VAL A 57 -8.22 -13.44 0.30
C VAL A 57 -9.37 -13.96 -0.55
N VAL A 58 -9.53 -13.38 -1.75
CA VAL A 58 -10.59 -13.73 -2.70
C VAL A 58 -10.03 -14.55 -3.85
N ASP A 59 -8.86 -14.16 -4.34
CA ASP A 59 -8.10 -14.88 -5.37
C ASP A 59 -6.60 -14.77 -5.05
N LEU A 60 -5.85 -15.87 -5.18
CA LEU A 60 -4.39 -15.88 -5.05
C LEU A 60 -3.68 -15.53 -6.37
N GLY A 61 -4.36 -15.63 -7.50
CA GLY A 61 -3.81 -15.35 -8.83
C GLY A 61 -2.76 -16.36 -9.30
N THR A 62 -2.12 -16.03 -10.42
CA THR A 62 -1.13 -16.87 -11.11
C THR A 62 0.26 -16.25 -11.05
N VAL A 63 1.28 -17.03 -10.69
CA VAL A 63 2.67 -16.55 -10.64
C VAL A 63 3.24 -16.37 -12.05
N ILE A 64 3.56 -15.12 -12.40
CA ILE A 64 4.33 -14.75 -13.58
C ILE A 64 5.82 -14.70 -13.17
N TYR A 65 6.60 -15.68 -13.64
CA TYR A 65 8.00 -15.88 -13.26
C TYR A 65 9.00 -15.47 -14.36
N ASP A 66 8.55 -15.43 -15.61
CA ASP A 66 9.30 -15.07 -16.81
C ASP A 66 9.55 -13.55 -16.95
N ARG A 67 8.80 -12.74 -16.20
CA ARG A 67 8.85 -11.27 -16.24
C ARG A 67 9.36 -10.72 -14.90
N PRO A 68 10.60 -10.17 -14.84
CA PRO A 68 11.24 -9.74 -13.59
C PRO A 68 10.38 -8.85 -12.69
N ALA A 69 9.64 -7.89 -13.26
CA ALA A 69 8.84 -6.92 -12.47
C ALA A 69 7.68 -7.54 -11.66
N TYR A 70 7.31 -8.80 -11.91
CA TYR A 70 6.28 -9.52 -11.15
C TYR A 70 6.80 -10.16 -9.85
N HIS A 71 8.09 -10.02 -9.52
CA HIS A 71 8.63 -10.47 -8.23
C HIS A 71 9.87 -9.67 -7.82
N ASN A 72 10.27 -9.79 -6.56
CA ASN A 72 11.51 -9.25 -6.01
C ASN A 72 11.90 -10.04 -4.74
N GLN A 73 13.02 -9.67 -4.12
CA GLN A 73 13.58 -10.34 -2.93
C GLN A 73 12.61 -10.53 -1.76
N ARG A 74 11.50 -9.78 -1.67
CA ARG A 74 10.54 -9.84 -0.55
C ARG A 74 9.17 -10.38 -0.94
N TYR A 75 8.74 -10.19 -2.19
CA TYR A 75 7.37 -10.44 -2.62
C TYR A 75 7.32 -11.01 -4.05
N ILE A 76 6.40 -11.94 -4.27
CA ILE A 76 5.86 -12.27 -5.59
C ILE A 76 4.56 -11.48 -5.76
N TYR A 77 4.25 -11.04 -6.98
CA TYR A 77 3.05 -10.30 -7.35
C TYR A 77 2.26 -11.13 -8.38
N PRO A 78 1.38 -12.06 -7.95
CA PRO A 78 0.64 -12.91 -8.89
C PRO A 78 -0.37 -12.10 -9.69
N ALA A 79 -0.53 -12.42 -10.97
CA ALA A 79 -1.55 -11.83 -11.82
C ALA A 79 -2.96 -12.28 -11.39
N ASN A 80 -3.90 -11.34 -11.37
CA ASN A 80 -5.30 -11.48 -10.91
C ASN A 80 -5.48 -11.70 -9.39
N TYR A 81 -4.39 -11.70 -8.60
CA TYR A 81 -4.45 -11.73 -7.13
C TYR A 81 -5.39 -10.65 -6.60
N THR A 82 -6.36 -11.05 -5.79
CA THR A 82 -7.43 -10.19 -5.27
C THR A 82 -7.60 -10.43 -3.77
N VAL A 83 -7.44 -9.35 -2.99
CA VAL A 83 -7.76 -9.35 -1.55
C VAL A 83 -8.68 -8.19 -1.21
N ARG A 84 -9.49 -8.37 -0.17
CA ARG A 84 -10.25 -7.27 0.45
C ARG A 84 -9.66 -6.92 1.81
N LYS A 85 -9.69 -5.64 2.19
CA LYS A 85 -9.19 -5.15 3.47
C LYS A 85 -10.11 -4.07 4.05
N TRP A 86 -10.43 -4.17 5.35
CA TRP A 86 -11.05 -3.06 6.08
C TRP A 86 -10.04 -1.94 6.37
N TYR A 87 -10.43 -0.70 6.08
CA TYR A 87 -9.69 0.53 6.42
C TYR A 87 -10.64 1.75 6.43
N ARG A 88 -10.16 2.91 6.90
CA ARG A 88 -10.95 4.15 6.97
C ARG A 88 -11.54 4.54 5.61
N SER A 89 -12.80 4.98 5.58
CA SER A 89 -13.42 5.54 4.37
C SER A 89 -12.72 6.82 3.89
N MET A 90 -12.74 7.06 2.57
CA MET A 90 -12.35 8.33 1.93
C MET A 90 -13.54 9.28 1.70
N ILE A 91 -14.77 8.83 1.99
CA ILE A 91 -16.02 9.55 1.72
C ILE A 91 -16.66 10.03 3.02
N ASP A 92 -16.74 9.15 4.03
CA ASP A 92 -17.26 9.47 5.36
C ASP A 92 -16.12 9.48 6.41
N PRO A 93 -15.91 10.57 7.17
CA PRO A 93 -14.90 10.61 8.22
C PRO A 93 -15.23 9.71 9.42
N LYS A 94 -16.47 9.25 9.58
CA LYS A 94 -16.94 8.49 10.75
C LYS A 94 -16.91 6.97 10.58
N SER A 95 -16.73 6.44 9.36
CA SER A 95 -16.77 4.99 9.08
C SER A 95 -15.47 4.39 8.51
N ASP A 96 -15.38 3.06 8.63
CA ASP A 96 -14.46 2.19 7.90
C ASP A 96 -15.21 1.52 6.73
N THR A 97 -14.56 1.45 5.58
CA THR A 97 -15.03 0.80 4.35
C THR A 97 -14.16 -0.42 4.00
N GLN A 98 -14.65 -1.27 3.10
CA GLN A 98 -13.90 -2.39 2.56
C GLN A 98 -13.24 -1.96 1.25
N TYR A 99 -11.93 -2.21 1.14
CA TYR A 99 -11.13 -1.93 -0.04
C TYR A 99 -10.77 -3.22 -0.75
N THR A 100 -11.22 -3.38 -1.99
CA THR A 100 -10.81 -4.48 -2.87
C THR A 100 -9.51 -4.09 -3.59
N CYS A 101 -8.42 -4.77 -3.27
CA CYS A 101 -7.10 -4.60 -3.87
C CYS A 101 -6.87 -5.69 -4.92
N ARG A 102 -6.38 -5.32 -6.11
CA ARG A 102 -6.07 -6.24 -7.21
C ARG A 102 -4.65 -6.01 -7.75
N ILE A 103 -3.97 -7.10 -8.10
CA ILE A 103 -2.76 -7.09 -8.92
C ILE A 103 -3.16 -7.64 -10.29
N LEU A 104 -3.05 -6.82 -11.34
CA LEU A 104 -3.43 -7.19 -12.70
C LEU A 104 -2.20 -7.45 -13.56
N GLU A 105 -2.31 -8.36 -14.52
CA GLU A 105 -1.33 -8.47 -15.60
C GLU A 105 -1.40 -7.24 -16.50
N ASN A 106 -0.27 -6.55 -16.67
CA ASN A 106 -0.16 -5.33 -17.47
C ASN A 106 1.11 -5.40 -18.35
N GLY A 107 1.24 -6.50 -19.09
CA GLY A 107 2.38 -6.76 -19.96
C GLY A 107 3.66 -7.00 -19.17
N ARG A 108 4.67 -6.12 -19.33
CA ARG A 108 6.01 -6.30 -18.74
C ARG A 108 6.06 -6.14 -17.22
N GLU A 109 5.09 -5.43 -16.63
CA GLU A 109 5.02 -5.12 -15.20
C GLU A 109 3.59 -5.29 -14.66
N PRO A 110 3.40 -5.60 -13.37
CA PRO A 110 2.07 -5.68 -12.76
C PRO A 110 1.46 -4.29 -12.57
N LYS A 111 0.14 -4.18 -12.82
CA LYS A 111 -0.64 -2.98 -12.46
C LYS A 111 -1.36 -3.23 -11.14
N PHE A 112 -1.20 -2.31 -10.19
CA PHE A 112 -1.88 -2.39 -8.89
C PHE A 112 -3.14 -1.52 -8.95
N GLU A 113 -4.26 -2.07 -8.50
CA GLU A 113 -5.54 -1.36 -8.41
C GLU A 113 -6.16 -1.51 -7.03
N VAL A 114 -6.91 -0.49 -6.59
CA VAL A 114 -7.74 -0.55 -5.39
C VAL A 114 -9.04 0.21 -5.63
N THR A 115 -10.16 -0.43 -5.32
CA THR A 115 -11.52 0.18 -5.29
C THR A 115 -12.06 0.09 -3.86
N ALA A 116 -12.91 1.04 -3.44
CA ALA A 116 -13.59 0.98 -2.15
C ALA A 116 -15.08 0.72 -2.34
N ASP A 117 -15.70 -0.08 -1.48
CA ASP A 117 -17.11 -0.47 -1.62
C ASP A 117 -18.08 0.73 -1.51
N ASP A 118 -17.64 1.84 -0.92
CA ASP A 118 -18.34 3.13 -0.80
C ASP A 118 -17.90 4.19 -1.83
N CYS A 119 -16.98 3.86 -2.75
CA CYS A 119 -16.46 4.80 -3.75
C CYS A 119 -16.22 4.10 -5.10
N PRO A 120 -17.04 4.35 -6.15
CA PRO A 120 -16.94 3.65 -7.44
C PRO A 120 -15.68 4.00 -8.24
N MET A 121 -14.83 4.92 -7.76
CA MET A 121 -13.56 5.26 -8.37
C MET A 121 -12.49 4.22 -8.01
N THR A 122 -12.03 3.47 -9.01
CA THR A 122 -10.82 2.65 -8.90
C THR A 122 -9.56 3.52 -9.00
N TYR A 123 -8.64 3.36 -8.07
CA TYR A 123 -7.32 3.98 -8.06
C TYR A 123 -6.30 2.97 -8.59
N SER A 124 -5.38 3.39 -9.46
CA SER A 124 -4.38 2.48 -10.04
C SER A 124 -2.98 3.08 -10.13
N GLY A 125 -1.94 2.23 -10.14
CA GLY A 125 -0.55 2.66 -10.32
C GLY A 125 0.45 1.49 -10.41
N PRO A 126 1.74 1.79 -10.65
CA PRO A 126 2.79 0.78 -10.87
C PRO A 126 3.33 0.15 -9.57
N THR A 127 2.91 0.62 -8.39
CA THR A 127 3.28 -0.01 -7.10
C THR A 127 2.11 -0.01 -6.11
N PRO A 128 2.06 -0.95 -5.15
CA PRO A 128 1.09 -0.94 -4.05
C PRO A 128 1.12 0.37 -3.25
N THR A 129 2.32 0.94 -3.05
CA THR A 129 2.53 2.16 -2.28
C THR A 129 1.97 3.38 -3.00
N THR A 130 2.09 3.47 -4.33
CA THR A 130 1.53 4.56 -5.13
C THR A 130 0.03 4.67 -4.90
N VAL A 131 -0.70 3.56 -5.03
CA VAL A 131 -2.16 3.53 -4.89
C VAL A 131 -2.60 3.84 -3.46
N TRP A 132 -1.99 3.18 -2.46
CA TRP A 132 -2.34 3.40 -1.06
C TRP A 132 -1.94 4.80 -0.55
N THR A 133 -0.95 5.47 -1.16
CA THR A 133 -0.63 6.87 -0.82
C THR A 133 -1.78 7.81 -1.15
N ILE A 134 -2.47 7.60 -2.28
CA ILE A 134 -3.65 8.39 -2.65
C ILE A 134 -4.78 8.16 -1.63
N ILE A 135 -5.05 6.88 -1.31
CA ILE A 135 -6.14 6.47 -0.42
C ILE A 135 -5.94 6.98 1.01
N VAL A 136 -4.75 6.78 1.59
CA VAL A 136 -4.49 7.21 2.97
C VAL A 136 -4.50 8.74 3.06
N ARG A 137 -3.94 9.47 2.09
CA ARG A 137 -4.02 10.94 2.06
C ARG A 137 -5.47 11.45 1.98
N ARG A 138 -6.33 10.85 1.13
CA ARG A 138 -7.76 11.20 1.06
C ARG A 138 -8.48 10.91 2.39
N ALA A 139 -8.28 9.73 2.97
CA ALA A 139 -8.90 9.33 4.23
C ALA A 139 -8.44 10.18 5.44
N PHE A 140 -7.22 10.71 5.42
CA PHE A 140 -6.71 11.63 6.45
C PHE A 140 -7.22 13.07 6.22
N ALA A 141 -7.23 13.55 4.97
CA ALA A 141 -7.69 14.89 4.62
C ALA A 141 -9.14 15.16 5.04
N ILE A 142 -10.07 14.21 4.80
CA ILE A 142 -11.48 14.37 5.21
C ILE A 142 -11.69 14.36 6.74
N ARG A 143 -10.64 14.06 7.52
CA ARG A 143 -10.63 14.08 8.99
C ARG A 143 -9.83 15.26 9.55
N ASN A 144 -9.42 16.20 8.71
CA ASN A 144 -8.50 17.31 9.02
C ASN A 144 -7.20 16.83 9.69
N GLN A 145 -6.66 15.70 9.21
CA GLN A 145 -5.42 15.10 9.71
C GLN A 145 -4.35 15.11 8.62
N GLU A 146 -3.10 15.37 8.99
CA GLU A 146 -1.95 15.21 8.11
C GLU A 146 -1.37 13.79 8.19
N TYR A 147 -0.79 13.31 7.10
CA TYR A 147 -0.18 11.98 7.02
C TYR A 147 1.34 12.08 6.80
N GLY A 148 2.08 12.19 7.91
CA GLY A 148 3.52 12.47 7.93
C GLY A 148 4.48 11.33 7.56
N HIS A 149 4.00 10.26 6.91
CA HIS A 149 4.86 9.21 6.34
C HIS A 149 4.21 8.61 5.07
N ASN A 150 4.96 7.84 4.27
CA ASN A 150 4.39 7.08 3.17
C ASN A 150 3.85 5.73 3.66
N PRO A 151 2.73 5.23 3.13
CA PRO A 151 2.12 3.98 3.61
C PRO A 151 2.91 2.78 3.10
N VAL A 152 2.94 1.71 3.90
CA VAL A 152 3.60 0.46 3.53
C VAL A 152 2.68 -0.36 2.60
N GLY A 153 2.54 0.08 1.35
CA GLY A 153 1.55 -0.44 0.39
C GLY A 153 1.45 -1.98 0.27
N PRO A 154 2.58 -2.74 0.20
CA PRO A 154 2.53 -4.20 0.15
C PRO A 154 1.83 -4.85 1.35
N ASP A 155 1.85 -4.21 2.52
CA ASP A 155 1.20 -4.70 3.73
C ASP A 155 -0.33 -4.52 3.63
N PHE A 156 -0.81 -3.43 3.01
CA PHE A 156 -2.24 -3.26 2.73
C PHE A 156 -2.75 -4.27 1.71
N PHE A 157 -1.93 -4.61 0.71
CA PHE A 157 -2.17 -5.73 -0.22
C PHE A 157 -2.02 -7.12 0.43
N GLY A 158 -1.68 -7.22 1.72
CA GLY A 158 -1.56 -8.48 2.46
C GLY A 158 -0.26 -9.25 2.24
N LEU A 159 0.62 -8.82 1.32
CA LEU A 159 1.79 -9.57 0.85
C LEU A 159 2.85 -9.83 1.94
N ARG A 160 2.84 -9.07 3.04
CA ARG A 160 3.70 -9.35 4.22
C ARG A 160 3.09 -10.36 5.21
N LYS A 161 1.78 -10.65 5.15
CA LYS A 161 1.13 -11.57 6.10
C LYS A 161 1.66 -12.98 5.88
N ASN A 162 2.15 -13.62 6.94
CA ASN A 162 2.86 -14.90 6.81
C ASN A 162 2.02 -15.99 6.14
N THR A 163 0.75 -16.16 6.52
CA THR A 163 -0.14 -17.11 5.85
C THR A 163 -0.36 -16.76 4.37
N ILE A 164 -0.64 -15.50 4.02
CA ILE A 164 -0.82 -15.09 2.61
C ILE A 164 0.48 -15.28 1.80
N ALA A 165 1.63 -14.93 2.38
CA ALA A 165 2.93 -15.12 1.75
C ALA A 165 3.28 -16.62 1.56
N LYS A 166 2.89 -17.49 2.50
CA LYS A 166 2.98 -18.95 2.37
C LYS A 166 2.05 -19.46 1.28
N MET A 167 0.80 -18.97 1.22
CA MET A 167 -0.16 -19.32 0.17
C MET A 167 0.36 -18.94 -1.22
N ILE A 168 0.97 -17.76 -1.37
CA ILE A 168 1.60 -17.30 -2.62
C ILE A 168 2.86 -18.13 -2.94
N GLN A 169 3.69 -18.46 -1.96
CA GLN A 169 4.90 -19.27 -2.16
C GLN A 169 4.59 -20.74 -2.52
N ASP A 170 3.41 -21.23 -2.14
CA ASP A 170 2.90 -22.57 -2.52
C ASP A 170 2.30 -22.61 -3.93
N LEU A 171 2.13 -21.48 -4.63
CA LEU A 171 1.57 -21.46 -5.97
C LEU A 171 2.51 -22.11 -6.99
N PRO A 172 1.96 -22.76 -8.04
CA PRO A 172 2.75 -23.22 -9.18
C PRO A 172 3.65 -22.10 -9.74
N ASN A 173 4.90 -22.46 -10.05
CA ASN A 173 5.97 -21.56 -10.51
C ASN A 173 6.56 -20.57 -9.50
N ALA A 174 6.12 -20.51 -8.23
CA ALA A 174 6.74 -19.62 -7.23
C ALA A 174 8.25 -19.86 -7.06
N SER A 175 8.70 -21.12 -7.17
CA SER A 175 10.12 -21.51 -7.14
C SER A 175 10.93 -21.13 -8.39
N LYS A 176 10.29 -20.58 -9.44
CA LYS A 176 10.95 -20.08 -10.66
C LYS A 176 11.20 -18.56 -10.61
N CYS A 177 10.70 -17.86 -9.60
CA CYS A 177 10.88 -16.41 -9.41
C CYS A 177 12.33 -16.10 -9.00
N SER A 178 13.23 -15.96 -9.98
CA SER A 178 14.69 -15.87 -9.81
C SER A 178 15.19 -14.72 -8.93
N GLN A 179 14.39 -13.69 -8.67
CA GLN A 179 14.73 -12.59 -7.75
C GLN A 179 14.16 -12.77 -6.33
N TYR A 180 13.31 -13.77 -6.07
CA TYR A 180 12.60 -13.95 -4.80
C TYR A 180 13.44 -14.76 -3.79
N VAL A 181 13.65 -14.22 -2.58
CA VAL A 181 14.34 -14.96 -1.52
C VAL A 181 13.35 -15.89 -0.85
N TRP A 182 13.50 -17.19 -1.08
CA TRP A 182 12.62 -18.22 -0.53
C TRP A 182 12.52 -18.11 0.99
N GLN A 183 11.29 -18.17 1.51
CA GLN A 183 10.99 -17.93 2.93
C GLN A 183 10.75 -19.25 3.65
N THR A 184 11.39 -19.44 4.80
CA THR A 184 11.10 -20.55 5.72
C THR A 184 9.82 -20.24 6.50
N PHE A 185 8.86 -21.17 6.49
CA PHE A 185 7.58 -21.03 7.18
C PHE A 185 7.32 -22.22 8.11
N GLU A 186 6.80 -21.95 9.31
CA GLU A 186 6.45 -22.98 10.31
C GLU A 186 4.98 -22.84 10.74
N PRO A 187 4.24 -23.95 10.96
CA PRO A 187 2.88 -23.89 11.50
C PRO A 187 2.84 -23.27 12.90
N ALA A 188 1.78 -22.50 13.18
CA ALA A 188 1.52 -21.95 14.50
C ALA A 188 1.20 -23.08 15.49
N ARG A 189 2.02 -23.19 16.56
CA ARG A 189 1.82 -24.16 17.65
C ARG A 189 0.48 -24.00 18.39
N PHE A 190 -0.20 -22.86 18.18
CA PHE A 190 -1.58 -22.62 18.60
C PHE A 190 -2.33 -21.87 17.50
N ASN A 191 -3.41 -22.45 16.98
CA ASN A 191 -4.38 -21.69 16.19
C ASN A 191 -5.02 -20.62 17.08
N LYS A 192 -4.87 -19.34 16.71
CA LYS A 192 -5.55 -18.27 17.45
C LYS A 192 -7.07 -18.37 17.20
N PRO A 193 -7.92 -18.38 18.24
CA PRO A 193 -9.38 -18.24 18.06
C PRO A 193 -9.72 -16.79 17.70
N GLY A 194 -9.31 -16.36 16.51
CA GLY A 194 -9.28 -14.98 16.03
C GLY A 194 -10.45 -14.61 15.12
N ARG A 195 -11.67 -15.14 15.37
CA ARG A 195 -12.89 -14.68 14.67
C ARG A 195 -12.99 -13.15 14.77
N ASN A 196 -13.30 -12.48 13.66
CA ASN A 196 -13.52 -11.03 13.62
C ASN A 196 -14.73 -10.63 14.48
N ARG A 197 -14.49 -10.41 15.79
CA ARG A 197 -15.52 -10.08 16.79
C ARG A 197 -15.96 -8.61 16.71
N ARG A 198 -16.32 -8.16 15.49
CA ARG A 198 -16.80 -6.82 15.17
C ARG A 198 -17.82 -6.85 14.02
N ARG A 199 -19.05 -7.24 14.35
CA ARG A 199 -20.33 -6.69 13.85
C ARG A 199 -21.48 -7.49 14.46
N ALA A 200 -21.86 -7.09 15.66
CA ALA A 200 -23.16 -7.41 16.23
C ALA A 200 -23.77 -6.08 16.66
N ASP A 201 -24.79 -5.67 15.90
CA ASP A 201 -25.68 -4.54 16.11
C ASP A 201 -25.08 -3.10 16.13
N SER A 202 -25.94 -2.12 15.83
CA SER A 202 -25.64 -0.69 15.69
C SER A 202 -26.61 0.19 16.49
N THR A 203 -26.94 -0.25 17.70
CA THR A 203 -28.02 0.32 18.56
C THR A 203 -27.52 0.98 19.85
N LEU A 204 -26.21 1.00 20.13
CA LEU A 204 -25.65 1.56 21.37
C LEU A 204 -25.06 2.97 21.17
N PRO A 205 -25.33 3.92 22.09
CA PRO A 205 -24.85 5.30 21.98
C PRO A 205 -23.34 5.42 22.18
N GLY A 206 -22.73 6.41 21.51
CA GLY A 206 -21.28 6.52 21.38
C GLY A 206 -20.55 7.02 22.63
N SER A 207 -19.45 6.34 22.98
CA SER A 207 -18.33 6.90 23.76
C SER A 207 -17.07 6.05 23.61
N LEU A 208 -17.21 4.72 23.72
CA LEU A 208 -16.10 3.77 23.63
C LEU A 208 -15.68 3.52 22.17
N LEU A 209 -14.80 4.39 21.66
CA LEU A 209 -14.19 4.26 20.33
C LEU A 209 -13.34 2.99 20.20
N GLY A 210 -13.98 1.89 19.79
CA GLY A 210 -13.34 0.67 19.34
C GLY A 210 -12.61 0.85 18.02
N GLY A 211 -11.55 1.66 17.98
CA GLY A 211 -10.70 1.79 16.81
C GLY A 211 -10.00 0.48 16.45
N VAL A 212 -9.74 0.24 15.16
CA VAL A 212 -8.67 -0.70 14.76
C VAL A 212 -7.35 -0.01 15.10
N ASN A 213 -6.39 -0.70 15.75
CA ASN A 213 -5.12 -0.04 16.11
C ASN A 213 -4.18 0.06 14.90
N TYR A 214 -4.42 1.07 14.06
CA TYR A 214 -3.58 1.40 12.89
C TYR A 214 -2.14 1.80 13.27
N GLY A 215 -1.83 2.07 14.54
CA GLY A 215 -0.45 2.33 14.98
C GLY A 215 0.50 1.15 14.74
N LEU A 216 -0.03 -0.09 14.71
CA LEU A 216 0.76 -1.30 14.49
C LEU A 216 1.42 -1.41 13.10
N THR A 217 0.95 -0.64 12.10
CA THR A 217 1.65 -0.52 10.80
C THR A 217 2.74 0.55 10.80
N SER A 218 2.75 1.45 11.79
CA SER A 218 3.73 2.55 11.91
C SER A 218 4.91 2.18 12.80
N SER A 219 4.66 1.55 13.96
CA SER A 219 5.67 1.38 15.02
C SER A 219 6.66 0.22 14.84
N ARG A 220 6.62 -0.54 13.73
CA ARG A 220 7.49 -1.72 13.49
C ARG A 220 8.60 -1.52 12.45
N LEU A 221 8.85 -0.28 12.01
CA LEU A 221 9.90 0.04 11.03
C LEU A 221 11.28 0.34 11.65
N ILE A 222 11.37 0.48 12.97
CA ILE A 222 12.65 0.69 13.69
C ILE A 222 13.09 -0.63 14.30
N HIS A 223 14.07 -1.31 13.69
CA HIS A 223 15.01 -2.27 14.30
C HIS A 223 16.08 -2.70 13.28
N ASN A 224 17.02 -1.80 12.93
CA ASN A 224 18.33 -2.21 12.39
C ASN A 224 19.40 -1.11 12.57
N THR A 225 19.84 -0.90 13.81
CA THR A 225 21.04 -0.10 14.13
C THR A 225 21.88 -0.85 15.16
N ASN A 226 23.04 -1.36 14.72
CA ASN A 226 24.02 -1.94 15.63
C ASN A 226 24.76 -0.80 16.36
N LEU A 227 24.46 -0.59 17.64
CA LEU A 227 25.23 0.28 18.53
C LEU A 227 25.49 -0.45 19.85
N ARG A 228 26.76 -0.53 20.25
CA ARG A 228 27.19 -1.14 21.53
C ARG A 228 26.83 -0.20 22.70
N PRO A 229 26.35 -0.72 23.84
CA PRO A 229 26.24 0.06 25.06
C PRO A 229 27.59 0.16 25.78
N THR A 230 28.19 1.35 25.82
CA THR A 230 29.23 1.69 26.81
C THR A 230 28.56 2.21 28.08
N GLN A 231 28.71 1.48 29.19
CA GLN A 231 28.25 1.95 30.50
C GLN A 231 29.15 3.10 30.99
N HIS A 232 28.55 4.12 31.63
CA HIS A 232 29.18 5.00 32.62
C HIS A 232 28.11 5.42 33.64
N SER A 233 28.49 5.80 34.87
CA SER A 233 27.60 5.79 36.03
C SER A 233 27.92 6.88 37.08
N TYR A 234 26.92 7.22 37.91
CA TYR A 234 26.94 8.23 39.00
C TYR A 234 27.08 9.69 38.51
N ARG A 235 26.68 10.76 39.21
CA ARG A 235 26.07 11.05 40.55
C ARG A 235 25.32 12.41 40.34
N GLY A 236 24.10 12.71 40.82
CA GLY A 236 23.64 12.85 42.22
C GLY A 236 23.67 14.33 42.68
N GLY A 237 22.52 15.01 42.93
CA GLY A 237 22.49 16.40 43.46
C GLY A 237 21.16 17.19 43.43
N THR A 238 20.56 17.37 44.61
CA THR A 238 19.60 18.39 45.14
C THR A 238 19.08 19.62 44.35
N MET A 239 17.78 19.92 44.56
CA MET A 239 17.02 21.21 44.44
C MET A 239 17.45 22.25 45.55
N PRO A 240 16.96 23.53 45.67
CA PRO A 240 15.66 24.11 45.25
C PRO A 240 15.57 25.65 44.90
N SER A 241 14.33 26.19 44.83
CA SER A 241 13.85 27.58 45.15
C SER A 241 13.55 28.61 44.02
N SER A 242 12.80 29.68 44.39
CA SER A 242 12.16 30.76 43.56
C SER A 242 11.65 31.87 44.52
N PRO A 243 10.96 32.99 44.12
CA PRO A 243 10.82 33.75 42.85
C PRO A 243 11.38 35.21 43.03
N PRO A 244 10.66 36.38 42.95
CA PRO A 244 9.74 36.99 41.95
C PRO A 244 10.08 38.46 41.49
N THR A 245 9.33 39.00 40.49
CA THR A 245 9.20 40.46 40.13
C THR A 245 10.45 41.17 39.55
N GLN A 246 10.41 42.27 38.78
CA GLN A 246 9.44 43.40 38.68
C GLN A 246 9.42 44.06 37.26
N GLN A 247 8.66 45.14 37.06
CA GLN A 247 8.52 45.90 35.79
C GLN A 247 9.24 47.26 35.85
N GLN A 248 9.74 47.78 34.70
CA GLN A 248 9.65 49.21 34.27
C GLN A 248 10.26 49.38 32.85
N THR A 249 9.46 49.71 31.84
CA THR A 249 9.28 51.05 31.20
C THR A 249 10.50 51.64 30.49
N TYR A 250 10.34 51.95 29.19
CA TYR A 250 10.61 53.28 28.65
C TYR A 250 9.67 53.59 27.48
N GLU A 251 9.35 54.88 27.33
CA GLU A 251 8.55 55.47 26.25
C GLU A 251 9.51 55.88 25.09
N ASN A 252 9.17 56.57 24.01
CA ASN A 252 7.98 57.38 23.66
C ASN A 252 7.90 57.55 22.11
N ASN A 253 6.70 57.84 21.60
CA ASN A 253 6.29 58.67 20.43
C ASN A 253 7.26 58.93 19.22
N ASN A 254 6.77 59.21 17.99
CA ASN A 254 5.56 59.96 17.64
C ASN A 254 5.05 59.73 16.18
N GLU A 255 3.80 60.15 15.92
CA GLU A 255 3.16 60.70 14.68
C GLU A 255 3.83 60.58 13.28
N SER A 256 3.14 60.61 12.11
CA SER A 256 1.72 60.58 11.64
C SER A 256 1.80 60.36 10.09
N SER A 257 0.78 60.31 9.22
CA SER A 257 -0.62 60.77 9.18
C SER A 257 -1.47 59.85 8.25
N SER A 258 -2.66 60.27 7.77
CA SER A 258 -3.38 59.63 6.64
C SER A 258 -4.11 60.68 5.76
N PRO A 259 -5.19 60.37 4.98
CA PRO A 259 -5.28 60.54 3.51
C PRO A 259 -6.12 61.80 3.09
N PRO A 260 -6.59 61.99 1.82
CA PRO A 260 -7.87 61.36 1.38
C PRO A 260 -8.19 61.22 -0.16
N THR A 261 -9.19 60.36 -0.47
CA THR A 261 -10.32 60.44 -1.46
C THR A 261 -10.24 60.78 -2.99
N SER A 262 -10.86 59.87 -3.77
CA SER A 262 -11.96 60.03 -4.79
C SER A 262 -11.82 60.70 -6.18
N ASN A 263 -12.21 59.94 -7.24
CA ASN A 263 -13.26 60.21 -8.27
C ASN A 263 -13.25 59.08 -9.34
N ALA A 264 -14.35 58.45 -9.81
CA ALA A 264 -15.42 58.89 -10.75
C ALA A 264 -14.91 59.21 -12.19
N ALA A 265 -15.56 58.88 -13.34
CA ALA A 265 -16.66 57.96 -13.72
C ALA A 265 -16.78 57.94 -15.29
N THR A 266 -17.81 57.28 -15.87
CA THR A 266 -18.25 57.31 -17.31
C THR A 266 -17.42 56.53 -18.37
N ALA A 267 -17.90 56.29 -19.61
CA ALA A 267 -19.10 55.55 -20.06
C ALA A 267 -19.16 55.42 -21.61
N GLU A 268 -19.69 54.29 -22.14
CA GLU A 268 -20.12 54.08 -23.56
C GLU A 268 -19.01 54.20 -24.66
N LYS A 269 -19.13 53.74 -25.92
CA LYS A 269 -20.02 52.78 -26.65
C LYS A 269 -19.27 52.33 -27.92
N ASP A 270 -19.57 51.14 -28.47
CA ASP A 270 -20.11 51.01 -29.85
C ASP A 270 -20.47 49.55 -30.22
N GLU A 271 -21.12 49.36 -31.38
CA GLU A 271 -22.00 48.23 -31.70
C GLU A 271 -21.64 47.48 -33.01
N ALA A 272 -22.39 46.40 -33.28
CA ALA A 272 -22.69 45.79 -34.59
C ALA A 272 -21.69 44.76 -35.17
N LYS A 273 -22.13 43.72 -35.92
CA LYS A 273 -23.49 43.15 -36.13
C LYS A 273 -23.39 41.67 -36.58
N SER A 274 -24.44 40.89 -36.32
CA SER A 274 -24.70 39.62 -37.02
C SER A 274 -25.52 39.89 -38.30
N PRO A 275 -25.54 38.97 -39.29
CA PRO A 275 -26.83 38.32 -39.54
C PRO A 275 -26.81 36.84 -39.98
N HIS A 276 -27.74 36.08 -39.38
CA HIS A 276 -28.64 35.07 -39.98
C HIS A 276 -28.21 34.07 -41.09
N LEU A 277 -28.40 32.79 -40.73
CA LEU A 277 -29.30 31.81 -41.38
C LEU A 277 -28.98 31.26 -42.78
N ASN A 278 -28.85 29.92 -42.86
CA ASN A 278 -29.79 29.15 -43.67
C ASN A 278 -29.99 27.70 -43.18
N GLN A 279 -31.15 27.11 -43.48
CA GLN A 279 -31.49 25.72 -43.15
C GLN A 279 -31.30 24.82 -44.38
N ARG A 280 -31.01 23.52 -44.18
CA ARG A 280 -31.74 22.44 -44.88
C ARG A 280 -31.51 21.06 -44.27
N GLU A 281 -32.51 20.19 -44.41
CA GLU A 281 -32.52 18.80 -43.97
C GLU A 281 -31.94 17.85 -45.04
N SER A 282 -31.50 16.64 -44.66
CA SER A 282 -32.19 15.38 -45.05
C SER A 282 -31.34 14.10 -44.89
N ARG A 283 -31.64 13.34 -43.82
CA ARG A 283 -31.80 11.86 -43.72
C ARG A 283 -30.68 10.88 -44.21
N PRO A 284 -30.72 9.59 -43.76
CA PRO A 284 -29.66 8.60 -43.96
C PRO A 284 -29.93 7.60 -45.10
N ILE A 285 -28.96 6.72 -45.36
CA ILE A 285 -29.09 5.50 -46.19
C ILE A 285 -28.49 4.31 -45.40
N GLU A 286 -29.12 3.13 -45.53
CA GLU A 286 -28.68 1.86 -44.91
C GLU A 286 -27.91 0.95 -45.89
N THR A 287 -27.11 0.04 -45.31
CA THR A 287 -26.82 -1.34 -45.75
C THR A 287 -26.52 -1.66 -47.22
N VAL A 288 -25.27 -2.08 -47.46
CA VAL A 288 -24.95 -3.46 -47.91
C VAL A 288 -23.83 -3.99 -47.02
#